data_AF-A0A1M6HW48-F1
#
_entry.id   AF-A0A1M6HW48-F1
#
_cell.length_a   1.000
_cell.length_b   1.000
_cell.length_c   1.000
_cell.angle_alpha   90.00
_cell.angle_beta   90.00
_cell.angle_gamma   90.00
#
_symmetry.space_group_name_H-M   'P 1'
#
loop_
_entity.id
_entity.type
_entity.pdbx_description
1 polymer ?
#
loop_
_entity_poly.entity_id
_entity_poly.type
_entity_poly.pdbx_seq_one_letter_code
_entity_poly.pdbx_strand_id
1 'polypeptide(L)'
;MEKFEELIQSEKPVLVDFFATWCGPCKAMHPVLEELKGQIGETARIVKIDVDQHEELSAKYRIQAVPTFIVFKKGEAVWRHSGVIKGSELKAVLEQNS
;
A
#
# COMPACT_ATOMS: atom_id res chain seq x y z
N MET A 1 0.15 -19.03 5.99
CA MET A 1 0.70 -17.67 6.03
C MET A 1 1.02 -17.33 4.58
N GLU A 2 0.25 -16.42 3.97
CA GLU A 2 0.42 -16.04 2.56
C GLU A 2 1.75 -15.28 2.42
N LYS A 3 2.62 -15.67 1.48
CA LYS A 3 3.89 -14.96 1.26
C LYS A 3 3.60 -13.61 0.60
N PHE A 4 4.42 -12.59 0.87
CA PHE A 4 4.24 -11.26 0.27
C PHE A 4 4.20 -11.34 -1.27
N GLU A 5 5.04 -12.20 -1.86
CA GLU A 5 5.05 -12.46 -3.29
C GLU A 5 3.71 -12.98 -3.81
N GLU A 6 3.05 -13.88 -3.09
CA GLU A 6 1.74 -14.42 -3.48
C GLU A 6 0.66 -13.32 -3.41
N LEU A 7 0.76 -12.46 -2.39
CA LEU A 7 -0.18 -11.38 -2.16
C LEU A 7 -0.18 -10.34 -3.30
N ILE A 8 0.97 -10.05 -3.89
CA ILE A 8 1.12 -9.07 -4.97
C ILE A 8 0.90 -9.64 -6.38
N GLN A 9 0.81 -10.96 -6.53
CA GLN A 9 0.56 -11.66 -7.81
C GLN A 9 -0.91 -11.61 -8.25
N SER A 10 -1.68 -10.65 -7.76
CA SER A 10 -3.10 -10.50 -8.10
C SER A 10 -3.31 -9.83 -9.46
N GLU A 11 -4.37 -10.25 -10.15
CA GLU A 11 -4.90 -9.54 -11.33
C GLU A 11 -5.45 -8.16 -10.95
N LYS A 12 -5.99 -8.03 -9.74
CA LYS A 12 -6.47 -6.76 -9.18
C LYS A 12 -5.29 -5.97 -8.61
N PRO A 13 -5.27 -4.64 -8.73
CA PRO A 13 -4.22 -3.84 -8.13
C PRO A 13 -4.22 -3.97 -6.60
N VAL A 14 -3.02 -4.06 -6.04
CA VAL A 14 -2.77 -4.20 -4.60
C VAL A 14 -2.01 -2.98 -4.11
N LEU A 15 -2.68 -2.12 -3.34
CA LEU A 15 -2.04 -1.02 -2.62
C LEU A 15 -1.40 -1.56 -1.35
N VAL A 16 -0.08 -1.42 -1.24
CA VAL A 16 0.67 -1.75 -0.03
C VAL A 16 1.06 -0.45 0.68
N ASP A 17 0.60 -0.28 1.91
CA ASP A 17 0.98 0.76 2.86
C ASP A 17 2.12 0.24 3.75
N PHE A 18 3.35 0.68 3.46
CA PHE A 18 4.49 0.47 4.34
C PHE A 18 4.45 1.52 5.45
N PHE A 19 4.15 1.08 6.67
CA PHE A 19 3.89 1.93 7.83
C PHE A 19 4.76 1.51 9.03
N ALA A 20 4.72 2.32 10.09
CA ALA A 20 5.26 1.95 11.40
C ALA A 20 4.30 2.39 12.51
N THR A 21 4.29 1.71 13.65
CA THR A 21 3.36 2.00 14.77
C THR A 21 3.62 3.35 15.45
N TRP A 22 4.87 3.81 15.43
CA TRP A 22 5.31 5.10 15.96
C TRP A 22 5.12 6.27 14.98
N CYS A 23 4.78 6.00 13.73
CA CYS A 23 4.64 7.00 12.68
C CYS A 23 3.33 7.80 12.80
N GLY A 24 3.44 9.06 13.23
CA GLY A 24 2.30 9.99 13.30
C GLY A 24 1.57 10.18 11.97
N PRO A 25 2.26 10.46 10.84
CA PRO A 25 1.61 10.58 9.54
C PRO A 25 0.88 9.30 9.09
N CYS A 26 1.39 8.12 9.44
CA CYS A 26 0.74 6.84 9.14
C CYS A 26 -0.60 6.71 9.86
N LYS A 27 -0.66 7.13 11.14
CA LYS A 27 -1.92 7.17 11.91
C LYS A 27 -2.96 8.08 11.27
N ALA A 28 -2.54 9.20 10.67
CA ALA A 28 -3.44 10.10 9.93
C ALA A 28 -3.97 9.46 8.62
N MET A 29 -3.20 8.58 7.99
CA MET A 29 -3.60 7.86 6.78
C MET A 29 -4.57 6.70 7.05
N HIS A 30 -4.60 6.12 8.26
CA HIS A 30 -5.51 5.00 8.58
C HIS A 30 -6.99 5.26 8.23
N PRO A 31 -7.65 6.33 8.71
CA PRO A 31 -9.05 6.58 8.35
C PRO A 31 -9.23 6.81 6.85
N VAL A 32 -8.25 7.40 6.17
CA VAL A 32 -8.26 7.61 4.71
C VAL A 32 -8.25 6.27 3.96
N LEU A 33 -7.43 5.32 4.40
CA LEU A 33 -7.34 3.98 3.80
C LEU A 33 -8.60 3.13 4.09
N GLU A 34 -9.20 3.26 5.27
CA GLU A 34 -10.46 2.57 5.60
C GLU A 34 -11.62 3.12 4.75
N GLU A 35 -11.73 4.44 4.58
CA GLU A 35 -12.71 5.04 3.67
C GLU A 35 -12.49 4.59 2.22
N LEU A 36 -11.24 4.64 1.76
CA LEU A 36 -10.86 4.20 0.42
C LEU A 36 -11.24 2.73 0.17
N LYS A 37 -11.00 1.86 1.15
CA LYS A 37 -11.40 0.44 1.10
C LYS A 37 -12.90 0.28 0.88
N GLY A 38 -13.72 1.10 1.56
CA GLY A 38 -15.16 1.13 1.36
C GLY A 38 -15.59 1.60 -0.05
N GLN A 39 -14.82 2.52 -0.66
CA GLN A 39 -15.11 3.06 -1.99
C GLN A 39 -14.69 2.13 -3.14
N ILE A 40 -13.56 1.45 -3.02
CA ILE A 40 -13.03 0.55 -4.07
C ILE A 40 -13.68 -0.84 -4.02
N GLY A 41 -14.20 -1.26 -2.87
CA GLY A 41 -14.82 -2.58 -2.71
C GLY A 41 -13.86 -3.69 -3.12
N GLU A 42 -14.27 -4.52 -4.09
CA GLU A 42 -13.47 -5.65 -4.55
C GLU A 42 -12.59 -5.34 -5.77
N THR A 43 -12.56 -4.11 -6.30
CA THR A 43 -11.75 -3.80 -7.50
C THR A 43 -10.26 -3.75 -7.22
N ALA A 44 -9.86 -3.56 -5.97
CA ALA A 44 -8.48 -3.49 -5.52
C ALA A 44 -8.34 -4.03 -4.09
N ARG A 45 -7.12 -4.37 -3.68
CA ARG A 45 -6.80 -4.81 -2.31
C ARG A 45 -5.91 -3.76 -1.63
N ILE A 46 -6.15 -3.48 -0.35
CA ILE A 46 -5.25 -2.66 0.48
C ILE A 46 -4.61 -3.58 1.52
N VAL A 47 -3.28 -3.50 1.64
CA VAL A 47 -2.47 -4.29 2.55
C VAL A 47 -1.52 -3.37 3.30
N LYS A 48 -1.30 -3.66 4.58
CA LYS A 48 -0.41 -2.89 5.43
C LYS A 48 0.77 -3.75 5.82
N ILE A 49 1.98 -3.21 5.70
CA ILE A 49 3.23 -3.87 6.07
C ILE A 49 3.91 -2.99 7.11
N ASP A 50 4.10 -3.55 8.31
CA ASP A 50 4.90 -2.89 9.34
C ASP A 50 6.38 -3.05 9.01
N VAL A 51 7.06 -1.94 8.77
CA VAL A 51 8.48 -1.95 8.38
C VAL A 51 9.39 -2.46 9.49
N ASP A 52 8.99 -2.32 10.76
CA ASP A 52 9.75 -2.79 11.92
C ASP A 52 9.65 -4.32 12.08
N GLN A 53 8.57 -4.93 11.57
CA GLN A 53 8.37 -6.39 11.59
C GLN A 53 8.87 -7.08 10.31
N HIS A 54 9.08 -6.31 9.24
CA HIS A 54 9.44 -6.80 7.91
C HIS A 54 10.63 -6.03 7.33
N GLU A 55 11.76 -6.01 8.04
CA GLU A 55 12.96 -5.26 7.68
C GLU A 55 13.54 -5.67 6.31
N GLU A 56 13.64 -6.98 6.03
CA GLU A 56 14.16 -7.50 4.75
C GLU A 56 13.28 -7.05 3.57
N LEU A 57 11.97 -7.09 3.74
CA LEU A 57 11.01 -6.66 2.73
C LEU A 57 11.11 -5.14 2.50
N SER A 58 11.24 -4.38 3.58
CA SER A 58 11.44 -2.93 3.56
C SER A 58 12.74 -2.56 2.84
N ALA A 59 13.82 -3.29 3.10
CA ALA A 59 15.10 -3.14 2.41
C ALA A 59 14.99 -3.49 0.91
N LYS A 60 14.32 -4.60 0.56
CA LYS A 60 14.08 -5.04 -0.83
C LYS A 60 13.39 -3.95 -1.65
N TYR A 61 12.37 -3.29 -1.09
CA TYR A 61 11.65 -2.20 -1.76
C TYR A 61 12.23 -0.80 -1.47
N ARG A 62 13.38 -0.73 -0.79
CA ARG A 62 14.08 0.52 -0.45
C ARG A 62 13.16 1.53 0.24
N ILE A 63 12.43 1.09 1.27
CA ILE A 63 11.59 1.97 2.07
C ILE A 63 12.48 2.81 2.98
N GLN A 64 12.58 4.11 2.69
CA GLN A 64 13.43 5.05 3.42
C GLN A 64 12.64 5.98 4.35
N ALA A 65 11.32 6.07 4.15
CA ALA A 65 10.42 6.88 4.93
C ALA A 65 9.04 6.23 4.97
N VAL A 66 8.30 6.48 6.05
CA VAL A 66 6.92 6.01 6.23
C VAL A 66 5.96 7.20 6.43
N PRO A 67 4.72 7.13 5.92
CA PRO A 67 4.20 6.04 5.10
C PRO A 67 4.81 6.06 3.69
N THR A 68 5.00 4.88 3.10
CA THR A 68 5.27 4.73 1.66
C THR A 68 4.23 3.79 1.08
N PHE A 69 3.58 4.23 0.01
CA PHE A 69 2.57 3.48 -0.71
C PHE A 69 3.17 2.94 -2.00
N ILE A 70 2.92 1.67 -2.31
CA ILE A 70 3.28 1.05 -3.58
C ILE A 70 2.07 0.29 -4.10
N VAL A 71 1.72 0.48 -5.37
CA VAL A 71 0.71 -0.34 -6.05
C VAL A 71 1.42 -1.44 -6.81
N PHE A 72 1.00 -2.68 -6.56
CA PHE A 72 1.42 -3.85 -7.30
C PHE A 72 0.31 -4.38 -8.20
N LYS A 73 0.68 -4.87 -9.38
CA LYS A 73 -0.21 -5.63 -10.26
C LYS A 73 0.58 -6.75 -10.92
N LYS A 74 0.07 -7.99 -10.86
CA LYS A 74 0.75 -9.18 -11.39
C LYS A 74 2.22 -9.30 -10.95
N GLY A 75 2.49 -8.95 -9.69
CA GLY A 75 3.82 -8.98 -9.09
C GLY A 75 4.72 -7.78 -9.39
N GLU A 76 4.31 -6.85 -10.25
CA GLU A 76 5.11 -5.69 -10.63
C GLU A 76 4.70 -4.44 -9.85
N ALA A 77 5.66 -3.64 -9.41
CA ALA A 77 5.42 -2.34 -8.80
C ALA A 77 5.15 -1.30 -9.90
N VAL A 78 3.89 -0.92 -10.07
CA VAL A 78 3.44 -0.03 -11.16
C VAL A 78 3.34 1.44 -10.74
N TRP A 79 3.31 1.71 -9.43
CA TRP A 79 3.25 3.06 -8.89
C TRP A 79 3.81 3.13 -7.47
N ARG A 80 4.38 4.28 -7.09
CA ARG A 80 4.94 4.54 -5.76
C ARG A 80 4.76 6.00 -5.33
N HIS A 81 4.49 6.19 -4.05
CA HIS A 81 4.46 7.50 -3.41
C HIS A 81 4.94 7.42 -1.96
N SER A 82 5.67 8.42 -1.48
CA SER A 82 6.12 8.51 -0.09
C SER A 82 5.56 9.77 0.55
N GLY A 83 5.06 9.63 1.78
CA GLY A 83 4.39 10.69 2.52
C GLY A 83 2.85 10.61 2.45
N VAL A 84 2.20 11.60 3.06
CA VAL A 84 0.74 11.69 3.12
C VAL A 84 0.16 12.05 1.76
N ILE A 85 -0.97 11.44 1.41
CA ILE A 85 -1.64 11.61 0.12
C ILE A 85 -3.16 11.58 0.32
N LYS A 86 -3.91 12.22 -0.58
CA LYS A 86 -5.37 12.22 -0.50
C LYS A 86 -5.93 10.85 -0.92
N GLY A 87 -6.99 10.39 -0.24
CA GLY A 87 -7.68 9.15 -0.61
C GLY A 87 -8.20 9.16 -2.05
N SER A 88 -8.66 10.32 -2.54
CA SER A 88 -9.10 10.50 -3.93
C SER A 88 -8.00 10.25 -4.96
N GLU A 89 -6.75 10.58 -4.63
CA GLU A 89 -5.61 10.37 -5.53
C GLU A 89 -5.21 8.89 -5.55
N LEU A 90 -5.19 8.25 -4.37
CA LEU A 90 -5.01 6.79 -4.29
C LEU A 90 -6.10 6.03 -5.07
N LYS A 91 -7.35 6.47 -4.99
CA LYS A 91 -8.47 5.91 -5.77
C LYS A 91 -8.20 6.01 -7.27
N ALA A 92 -7.83 7.20 -7.75
CA ALA A 92 -7.54 7.42 -9.17
C ALA A 92 -6.38 6.54 -9.66
N VAL A 93 -5.32 6.37 -8.85
CA VAL A 93 -4.21 5.48 -9.17
C VAL A 93 -4.67 4.03 -9.27
N LEU A 94 -5.50 3.56 -8.34
CA LEU A 94 -6.02 2.19 -8.38
C LEU A 94 -6.92 1.95 -9.59
N GLU A 95 -7.76 2.92 -9.96
CA GLU A 95 -8.61 2.84 -11.15
C GLU A 95 -7.80 2.81 -12.44
N GLN A 96 -6.72 3.61 -12.54
CA GLN A 96 -5.82 3.61 -13.69
C GLN A 96 -5.06 2.29 -13.87
N ASN A 97 -4.89 1.53 -12.79
CA ASN A 97 -4.18 0.26 -12.77
C ASN A 97 -5.13 -0.94 -12.58
N SER A 98 -6.45 -0.77 -12.71
CA SER A 98 -7.43 -1.85 -12.66
C SER A 98 -7.34 -2.79 -13.86
#